data_AF-A0A7C1ZAM0-F1
#
_entry.id   AF-A0A7C1ZAM0-F1
#
_cell.length_a   1.000
_cell.length_b   1.000
_cell.length_c   1.000
_cell.angle_alpha   90.00
_cell.angle_beta   90.00
_cell.angle_gamma   90.00
#
_symmetry.space_group_name_H-M   'P 1'
#
loop_
_entity.id
_entity.type
_entity.pdbx_description
1 polymer ?
#
loop_
_entity_poly.entity_id
_entity_poly.type
_entity_poly.pdbx_seq_one_letter_code
_entity_poly.pdbx_strand_id
1 'polypeptide(L)'
;MSSSLSKTPQYLPGDVVGVLLPLPLRGVYDYRVPEGLTACGGDFVLVPIGKREIAGVVWGDGSGELKPGKIRDMIARFDAPSLPIVMRRFIEWVSAYTVHPPGAVLKMTMSAPKALEPPKSVNAYTLRDAPADVRMTPARARVFQVLENSPPRRSPDLAQEAGVSSGVVRDLIKAGALKAVPLAEPGPPEPDWRLEGPDLSPDQGRAAKNLQAKVGEDEFAVSVLDGVPGSGKTEVYFQAVAEALKQGRQVLVLLPEIALGAQWLARFVERFGAEPASWHSDLSPARRRKTWRAVAEGRARVVVGARSALFLPFADLGLIVVDEEHDGAFKQ
;
A
#
# COMPACT_ATOMS: atom_id res chain seq x y z
N MET A 1 13.81 -4.24 -23.97
CA MET A 1 13.59 -5.70 -24.22
C MET A 1 12.13 -6.00 -24.01
N SER A 2 11.46 -6.62 -25.00
CA SER A 2 10.02 -6.92 -24.97
C SER A 2 9.67 -7.76 -23.75
N SER A 3 8.92 -7.18 -22.82
CA SER A 3 8.32 -7.84 -21.66
C SER A 3 7.39 -8.96 -22.14
N SER A 4 7.90 -10.18 -22.25
CA SER A 4 7.05 -11.34 -22.09
C SER A 4 6.59 -11.30 -20.63
N LEU A 5 5.42 -10.75 -20.37
CA LEU A 5 4.70 -10.97 -19.12
C LEU A 5 4.66 -12.49 -18.95
N SER A 6 5.58 -13.03 -18.12
CA SER A 6 5.53 -14.43 -17.72
C SER A 6 4.17 -14.58 -17.07
N LYS A 7 3.22 -15.24 -17.75
CA LYS A 7 1.87 -15.41 -17.24
C LYS A 7 2.00 -15.98 -15.85
N THR A 8 1.46 -15.27 -14.86
CA THR A 8 1.43 -15.76 -13.49
C THR A 8 0.80 -17.16 -13.52
N PRO A 9 1.47 -18.20 -13.00
CA PRO A 9 0.93 -19.55 -13.01
C PRO A 9 -0.44 -19.56 -12.36
N GLN A 10 -1.42 -20.20 -13.01
CA GLN A 10 -2.78 -20.39 -12.50
C GLN A 10 -2.94 -21.86 -12.11
N TYR A 11 -3.61 -22.08 -10.98
CA TYR A 11 -3.84 -23.39 -10.39
C TYR A 11 -5.33 -23.60 -10.17
N LEU A 12 -5.81 -24.76 -10.61
CA LEU A 12 -7.20 -25.20 -10.57
C LEU A 12 -7.42 -26.18 -9.41
N PRO A 13 -8.67 -26.49 -9.04
CA PRO A 13 -8.97 -27.54 -8.09
C PRO A 13 -8.24 -28.85 -8.40
N GLY A 14 -7.65 -29.46 -7.38
CA GLY A 14 -6.86 -30.68 -7.49
C GLY A 14 -5.37 -30.47 -7.72
N ASP A 15 -4.95 -29.30 -8.23
CA ASP A 15 -3.54 -28.98 -8.40
C ASP A 15 -2.82 -28.90 -7.05
N VAL A 16 -1.53 -29.26 -7.05
CA VAL A 16 -0.66 -29.15 -5.88
C VAL A 16 0.27 -27.97 -6.07
N VAL A 17 0.24 -27.04 -5.12
CA VAL A 17 1.04 -25.83 -5.12
C VAL A 17 2.00 -25.78 -3.94
N GLY A 18 3.17 -25.21 -4.16
CA GLY A 18 4.13 -24.90 -3.11
C GLY A 18 3.77 -23.57 -2.46
N VAL A 19 3.49 -23.58 -1.15
CA VAL A 19 3.20 -22.38 -0.36
C VAL A 19 4.40 -22.03 0.50
N LEU A 20 4.95 -20.82 0.32
CA LEU A 20 5.97 -20.27 1.21
C LEU A 20 5.29 -19.68 2.45
N LEU A 21 5.73 -20.10 3.63
CA LEU A 21 5.18 -19.64 4.91
C LEU A 21 6.10 -18.59 5.56
N PRO A 22 5.55 -17.60 6.28
CA PRO A 22 6.34 -16.57 6.99
C PRO A 22 6.98 -17.11 8.28
N LEU A 23 7.64 -18.26 8.17
CA LEU A 23 8.31 -19.02 9.22
C LEU A 23 9.78 -19.24 8.84
N PRO A 24 10.70 -19.49 9.79
CA PRO A 24 12.12 -19.72 9.50
C PRO A 24 12.35 -21.14 8.92
N LEU A 25 11.71 -21.43 7.78
CA LEU A 25 11.73 -22.71 7.09
C LEU A 25 12.44 -22.55 5.74
N ARG A 26 13.14 -23.60 5.31
CA ARG A 26 14.05 -23.53 4.14
C ARG A 26 13.34 -23.54 2.79
N GLY A 27 12.07 -23.93 2.72
CA GLY A 27 11.36 -24.10 1.47
C GLY A 27 9.84 -23.99 1.60
N VAL A 28 9.18 -24.28 0.49
CA VAL A 28 7.72 -24.31 0.38
C VAL A 28 7.13 -25.58 0.99
N TYR A 29 5.84 -25.53 1.28
CA TYR A 29 5.04 -26.66 1.72
C TYR A 29 3.96 -26.95 0.68
N ASP A 30 3.77 -28.22 0.34
CA ASP A 30 2.81 -28.61 -0.68
C ASP A 30 1.40 -28.66 -0.11
N TYR A 31 0.49 -27.95 -0.78
CA TYR A 31 -0.93 -27.96 -0.49
C TYR A 31 -1.72 -28.18 -1.77
N ARG A 32 -2.86 -28.86 -1.64
CA ARG A 32 -3.81 -29.02 -2.75
C ARG A 32 -4.75 -27.82 -2.82
N VAL A 33 -5.07 -27.38 -4.03
CA VAL A 33 -6.17 -26.45 -4.26
C VAL A 33 -7.50 -27.20 -4.10
N PRO A 34 -8.38 -26.82 -3.14
CA PRO A 34 -9.65 -27.50 -2.94
C PRO A 34 -10.65 -27.18 -4.06
N GLU A 35 -11.70 -28.00 -4.15
CA GLU A 35 -12.87 -27.72 -4.99
C GLU A 35 -13.47 -26.33 -4.70
N GLY A 36 -13.87 -25.62 -5.76
CA GLY A 36 -14.43 -24.27 -5.67
C GLY A 36 -13.42 -23.14 -5.43
N LEU A 37 -12.11 -23.43 -5.36
CA LEU A 37 -11.05 -22.44 -5.26
C LEU A 37 -10.14 -22.49 -6.49
N THR A 38 -9.59 -21.34 -6.87
CA THR A 38 -8.47 -21.23 -7.80
C THR A 38 -7.39 -20.37 -7.16
N ALA A 39 -6.14 -20.58 -7.53
CA ALA A 39 -5.02 -19.79 -7.02
C ALA A 39 -4.07 -19.37 -8.15
N CYS A 40 -3.33 -18.29 -7.94
CA CYS A 40 -2.27 -17.82 -8.81
C CYS A 40 -0.95 -17.73 -8.03
N GLY A 41 0.19 -17.82 -8.73
CA GLY A 41 1.49 -17.54 -8.14
C GLY A 41 1.56 -16.12 -7.54
N GLY A 42 1.85 -16.02 -6.25
CA GLY A 42 1.83 -14.78 -5.48
C GLY A 42 0.56 -14.58 -4.65
N ASP A 43 -0.48 -15.39 -4.81
CA ASP A 43 -1.69 -15.27 -4.01
C ASP A 43 -1.41 -15.56 -2.54
N PHE A 44 -2.00 -14.75 -1.67
CA PHE A 44 -2.02 -15.00 -0.25
C PHE A 44 -3.08 -16.06 0.05
N VAL A 45 -2.68 -17.12 0.76
CA VAL A 45 -3.56 -18.26 1.10
C VAL A 45 -3.47 -18.60 2.59
N LEU A 46 -4.57 -19.07 3.16
CA LEU A 46 -4.62 -19.61 4.51
C LEU A 46 -4.44 -21.13 4.43
N VAL A 47 -3.47 -21.68 5.17
CA VAL A 47 -3.17 -23.11 5.13
C VAL A 47 -3.02 -23.72 6.53
N PRO A 48 -3.32 -25.02 6.69
CA PRO A 48 -3.15 -25.69 7.97
C PRO A 48 -1.69 -26.12 8.18
N ILE A 49 -1.16 -25.85 9.36
CA ILE A 49 0.12 -26.39 9.83
C ILE A 49 -0.02 -26.96 11.23
N GLY A 50 0.00 -28.30 11.33
CA GLY A 50 -0.35 -29.01 12.55
C GLY A 50 -1.79 -28.70 12.96
N LYS A 51 -1.95 -27.98 14.08
CA LYS A 51 -3.24 -27.53 14.65
C LYS A 51 -3.53 -26.04 14.40
N ARG A 52 -2.63 -25.31 13.75
CA ARG A 52 -2.74 -23.86 13.52
C ARG A 52 -3.05 -23.58 12.06
N GLU A 53 -3.62 -22.43 11.80
CA GLU A 53 -3.81 -21.89 10.46
C GLU A 53 -2.85 -20.70 10.29
N ILE A 54 -2.16 -20.65 9.15
CA ILE A 54 -1.15 -19.62 8.87
C ILE A 54 -1.36 -19.09 7.47
N ALA A 55 -1.29 -17.76 7.32
CA ALA A 55 -1.25 -17.12 6.01
C ALA A 55 0.13 -17.35 5.37
N GLY A 56 0.15 -17.84 4.14
CA GLY A 56 1.34 -17.99 3.30
C GLY A 56 1.11 -17.40 1.91
N VAL A 57 2.09 -17.59 1.03
CA VAL A 57 2.04 -17.15 -0.36
C VAL A 57 2.26 -18.32 -1.28
N VAL A 58 1.40 -18.49 -2.29
CA VAL A 58 1.59 -19.47 -3.36
C VAL A 58 2.87 -19.10 -4.12
N TRP A 59 3.90 -19.90 -4.00
CA TRP A 59 5.21 -19.60 -4.56
C TRP A 59 5.34 -20.10 -6.00
N GLY A 60 4.79 -21.28 -6.28
CA GLY A 60 4.93 -22.00 -7.53
C GLY A 60 4.29 -23.38 -7.45
N ASP A 61 4.68 -24.26 -8.38
CA ASP A 61 4.31 -25.66 -8.36
C ASP A 61 4.72 -26.33 -7.04
N GLY A 62 3.97 -27.36 -6.62
CA GLY A 62 4.39 -28.20 -5.50
C GLY A 62 5.74 -28.87 -5.76
N SER A 63 6.45 -29.18 -4.67
CA SER A 63 7.73 -29.91 -4.73
C SER A 63 7.60 -31.30 -5.37
N GLY A 64 6.41 -31.91 -5.27
CA GLY A 64 6.15 -33.27 -5.77
C GLY A 64 6.77 -34.36 -4.89
N GLU A 65 7.40 -34.00 -3.77
CA GLU A 65 8.08 -34.94 -2.86
C GLU A 65 7.11 -35.69 -1.95
N LEU A 66 5.89 -35.17 -1.76
CA LEU A 66 4.90 -35.75 -0.86
C LEU A 66 3.98 -36.75 -1.56
N LYS A 67 3.75 -37.89 -0.89
CA LYS A 67 2.71 -38.85 -1.30
C LYS A 67 1.33 -38.17 -1.26
N PRO A 68 0.43 -38.41 -2.23
CA PRO A 68 -0.86 -37.71 -2.33
C PRO A 68 -1.74 -37.72 -1.06
N GLY A 69 -1.71 -38.80 -0.28
CA GLY A 69 -2.46 -38.93 0.97
C GLY A 69 -1.92 -38.12 2.16
N LYS A 70 -0.74 -37.50 2.02
CA LYS A 70 -0.15 -36.61 3.03
C LYS A 70 -0.35 -35.13 2.72
N ILE A 71 -0.82 -34.81 1.51
CA ILE A 71 -1.05 -33.44 1.05
C ILE A 71 -2.39 -32.98 1.61
N ARG A 72 -2.34 -31.89 2.39
CA ARG A 72 -3.53 -31.23 2.92
C ARG A 72 -4.02 -30.19 1.91
N ASP A 73 -5.30 -29.87 1.99
CA ASP A 73 -5.87 -28.80 1.19
C ASP A 73 -5.56 -27.43 1.83
N MET A 74 -5.39 -26.40 1.00
CA MET A 74 -5.44 -25.02 1.51
C MET A 74 -6.86 -24.67 1.96
N ILE A 75 -6.99 -23.79 2.94
CA ILE A 75 -8.27 -23.46 3.59
C ILE A 75 -9.01 -22.36 2.82
N ALA A 76 -8.29 -21.29 2.45
CA ALA A 76 -8.88 -20.15 1.78
C ALA A 76 -7.83 -19.36 1.00
N ARG A 77 -8.29 -18.57 0.04
CA ARG A 77 -7.52 -17.51 -0.62
C ARG A 77 -7.95 -16.16 -0.06
N PHE A 78 -6.99 -15.31 0.29
CA PHE A 78 -7.29 -13.96 0.77
C PHE A 78 -7.69 -13.04 -0.39
N ASP A 79 -8.61 -12.12 -0.10
CA ASP A 79 -9.00 -11.05 -1.02
C ASP A 79 -8.03 -9.86 -0.90
N ALA A 80 -6.81 -10.07 -1.37
CA ALA A 80 -5.76 -9.06 -1.43
C ALA A 80 -4.98 -9.20 -2.75
N PRO A 81 -4.40 -8.11 -3.28
CA PRO A 81 -3.56 -8.21 -4.47
C PRO A 81 -2.43 -9.22 -4.27
N SER A 82 -2.19 -10.04 -5.28
CA SER A 82 -1.12 -11.04 -5.26
C SER A 82 0.24 -10.37 -5.09
N LEU A 83 1.15 -11.04 -4.39
CA LEU A 83 2.53 -10.62 -4.25
C LEU A 83 3.22 -10.57 -5.64
N PRO A 84 3.70 -9.40 -6.09
CA PRO A 84 4.32 -9.26 -7.41
C PRO A 84 5.50 -10.21 -7.60
N ILE A 85 5.70 -10.71 -8.82
CA ILE A 85 6.82 -11.60 -9.15
C ILE A 85 8.18 -10.96 -8.81
N VAL A 86 8.32 -9.65 -9.02
CA VAL A 86 9.54 -8.90 -8.66
C VAL A 86 9.83 -8.96 -7.16
N MET A 87 8.80 -8.89 -6.32
CA MET A 87 8.94 -9.00 -4.87
C MET A 87 9.29 -10.43 -4.45
N ARG A 88 8.75 -11.45 -5.12
CA ARG A 88 9.14 -12.85 -4.89
C ARG A 88 10.62 -13.10 -5.24
N ARG A 89 11.08 -12.60 -6.38
CA ARG A 89 12.51 -12.62 -6.77
C ARG A 89 13.39 -11.85 -5.80
N PHE A 90 12.92 -10.70 -5.31
CA PHE A 90 13.63 -9.92 -4.30
C PHE A 90 13.77 -10.70 -2.98
N ILE A 91 12.70 -11.37 -2.52
CA ILE A 91 12.75 -12.25 -1.34
C ILE A 91 13.75 -13.38 -1.52
N GLU A 92 13.77 -14.04 -2.67
CA GLU A 92 14.76 -15.08 -3.01
C GLU A 92 16.18 -14.53 -2.99
N TRP A 93 16.40 -13.37 -3.62
CA TRP A 93 17.70 -12.72 -3.66
C TRP A 93 18.19 -12.33 -2.25
N VAL A 94 17.35 -11.69 -1.44
CA VAL A 94 17.70 -11.33 -0.04
C VAL A 94 18.00 -12.59 0.78
N SER A 95 17.16 -13.61 0.66
CA SER A 95 17.34 -14.90 1.34
C SER A 95 18.69 -15.53 1.00
N ALA A 96 19.03 -15.61 -0.29
CA ALA A 96 20.29 -16.17 -0.76
C ALA A 96 21.49 -15.32 -0.33
N TYR A 97 21.40 -13.99 -0.50
CA TYR A 97 22.49 -13.06 -0.20
C TYR A 97 22.80 -12.98 1.29
N THR A 98 21.77 -13.02 2.14
CA THR A 98 21.93 -12.91 3.60
C THR A 98 21.98 -14.27 4.30
N VAL A 99 21.86 -15.38 3.57
CA VAL A 99 21.81 -16.75 4.10
C VAL A 99 20.69 -16.93 5.16
N HIS A 100 19.59 -16.22 4.99
CA HIS A 100 18.40 -16.33 5.85
C HIS A 100 17.32 -17.18 5.20
N PRO A 101 16.52 -17.95 5.95
CA PRO A 101 15.41 -18.71 5.38
C PRO A 101 14.41 -17.80 4.63
N PRO A 102 13.93 -18.20 3.44
CA PRO A 102 13.07 -17.34 2.62
C PRO A 102 11.77 -16.96 3.32
N GLY A 103 11.24 -17.84 4.17
CA GLY A 103 10.05 -17.53 4.98
C GLY A 103 10.30 -16.45 6.05
N ALA A 104 11.53 -16.32 6.57
CA ALA A 104 11.88 -15.22 7.48
C ALA A 104 11.90 -13.87 6.74
N VAL A 105 12.33 -13.87 5.48
CA VAL A 105 12.30 -12.69 4.61
C VAL A 105 10.87 -12.34 4.20
N LEU A 106 10.06 -13.33 3.81
CA LEU A 106 8.64 -13.16 3.47
C LEU A 106 7.85 -12.51 4.62
N LYS A 107 8.18 -12.85 5.87
CA LYS A 107 7.54 -12.26 7.06
C LYS A 107 7.63 -10.74 7.10
N MET A 108 8.67 -10.14 6.51
CA MET A 108 8.81 -8.68 6.43
C MET A 108 7.77 -8.06 5.49
N THR A 109 7.50 -8.71 4.35
CA THR A 109 6.45 -8.32 3.40
C THR A 109 5.05 -8.50 3.97
N MET A 110 4.86 -9.49 4.84
CA MET A 110 3.59 -9.79 5.52
C MET A 110 3.45 -9.11 6.89
N SER A 111 4.16 -8.01 7.13
CA SER A 111 4.22 -7.34 8.44
C SER A 111 2.93 -6.61 8.86
N ALA A 112 1.90 -6.60 8.01
CA ALA A 112 0.54 -6.17 8.34
C ALA A 112 -0.49 -7.28 8.03
N PRO A 113 -0.59 -8.36 8.83
CA PRO A 113 -1.42 -9.53 8.50
C PRO A 113 -2.90 -9.21 8.23
N LYS A 114 -3.48 -8.27 8.99
CA LYS A 114 -4.87 -7.82 8.80
C LYS A 114 -5.10 -7.09 7.47
N ALA A 115 -4.05 -6.78 6.72
CA ALA A 115 -4.17 -6.19 5.39
C ALA A 115 -4.64 -7.21 4.34
N LEU A 116 -4.47 -8.50 4.62
CA LEU A 116 -4.95 -9.59 3.77
C LEU A 116 -6.47 -9.80 3.90
N GLU A 117 -7.06 -9.40 5.03
CA GLU A 117 -8.50 -9.42 5.24
C GLU A 117 -9.18 -8.29 4.45
N PRO A 118 -10.39 -8.51 3.91
CA PRO A 118 -11.11 -7.49 3.15
C PRO A 118 -11.24 -6.17 3.94
N PRO A 119 -11.18 -5.01 3.27
CA PRO A 119 -11.26 -3.73 3.95
C PRO A 119 -12.62 -3.63 4.64
N LYS A 120 -12.62 -3.12 5.88
CA LYS A 120 -13.87 -2.85 6.57
C LYS A 120 -14.55 -1.67 5.85
N SER A 121 -15.76 -1.87 5.35
CA SER A 121 -16.57 -0.78 4.82
C SER A 121 -16.74 0.30 5.89
N VAL A 122 -16.57 1.56 5.49
CA VAL A 122 -16.88 2.69 6.36
C VAL A 122 -18.32 3.11 6.07
N ASN A 123 -19.11 3.32 7.11
CA ASN A 123 -20.47 3.81 6.93
C ASN A 123 -20.43 5.28 6.50
N ALA A 124 -20.95 5.54 5.32
CA ALA A 124 -21.41 6.85 4.90
C ALA A 124 -22.92 6.94 5.04
N TYR A 125 -23.45 8.14 4.94
CA TYR A 125 -24.84 8.43 5.19
C TYR A 125 -25.41 9.26 4.05
N THR A 126 -26.61 8.90 3.61
CA THR A 126 -27.45 9.66 2.69
C THR A 126 -28.84 9.85 3.27
N LEU A 127 -29.65 10.70 2.67
CA LEU A 127 -31.05 10.86 3.04
C LEU A 127 -31.80 9.54 2.83
N ARG A 128 -32.73 9.23 3.72
CA ARG A 128 -33.65 8.12 3.53
C ARG A 128 -34.73 8.51 2.51
N ASP A 129 -35.16 7.55 1.70
CA ASP A 129 -36.22 7.75 0.69
C ASP A 129 -37.59 8.08 1.32
N ALA A 130 -37.85 7.60 2.54
CA ALA A 130 -39.07 7.88 3.30
C ALA A 130 -38.83 8.98 4.35
N PRO A 131 -39.76 9.94 4.51
CA PRO A 131 -39.63 11.00 5.49
C PRO A 131 -39.58 10.41 6.90
N ALA A 132 -38.53 10.76 7.65
CA ALA A 132 -38.44 10.44 9.06
C ALA A 132 -39.17 11.51 9.89
N ASP A 133 -39.93 11.07 10.90
CA ASP A 133 -40.59 11.98 11.84
C ASP A 133 -39.56 12.58 12.81
N VAL A 134 -38.82 13.56 12.30
CA VAL A 134 -37.72 14.21 13.02
C VAL A 134 -37.97 15.70 13.02
N ARG A 135 -38.09 16.28 14.23
CA ARG A 135 -38.19 17.72 14.42
C ARG A 135 -37.04 18.42 13.68
N MET A 136 -37.38 19.24 12.70
CA MET A 136 -36.39 19.98 11.93
C MET A 136 -35.89 21.18 12.75
N THR A 137 -34.57 21.31 12.84
CA THR A 137 -33.89 22.47 13.43
C THR A 137 -32.99 23.09 12.37
N PRO A 138 -32.56 24.36 12.50
CA PRO A 138 -31.65 24.97 11.52
C PRO A 138 -30.36 24.16 11.30
N ALA A 139 -29.83 23.52 12.35
CA ALA A 139 -28.66 22.65 12.23
C ALA A 139 -28.96 21.35 11.46
N ARG A 140 -30.11 20.71 11.70
CA ARG A 140 -30.53 19.51 10.96
C ARG A 140 -30.83 19.81 9.50
N ALA A 141 -31.45 20.96 9.22
CA ALA A 141 -31.73 21.42 7.86
C ALA A 141 -30.45 21.59 7.03
N ARG A 142 -29.37 22.12 7.61
CA ARG A 142 -28.07 22.19 6.93
C ARG A 142 -27.50 20.82 6.59
N VAL A 143 -27.66 19.83 7.47
CA VAL A 143 -27.24 18.45 7.18
C VAL A 143 -28.04 17.87 6.00
N PHE A 144 -29.36 18.13 5.96
CA PHE A 144 -30.20 17.71 4.85
C PHE A 144 -29.79 18.41 3.54
N GLN A 145 -29.55 19.71 3.58
CA GLN A 145 -29.11 20.51 2.43
C GLN A 145 -27.78 20.03 1.86
N VAL A 146 -26.82 19.62 2.70
CA VAL A 146 -25.56 19.03 2.22
C VAL A 146 -25.79 17.72 1.48
N LEU A 147 -26.73 16.88 1.94
CA LEU A 147 -27.01 15.58 1.34
C LEU A 147 -28.00 15.64 0.16
N GLU A 148 -28.74 16.74 0.02
CA GLU A 148 -29.67 16.96 -1.09
C GLU A 148 -28.89 17.05 -2.40
N ASN A 149 -29.08 16.07 -3.29
CA ASN A 149 -28.34 15.90 -4.56
C ASN A 149 -26.83 15.66 -4.43
N SER A 150 -26.37 15.20 -3.26
CA SER A 150 -24.95 14.88 -3.01
C SER A 150 -24.71 13.38 -2.79
N PRO A 151 -23.50 12.87 -3.11
CA PRO A 151 -23.12 11.51 -2.75
C PRO A 151 -23.13 11.29 -1.23
N PRO A 152 -23.29 10.04 -0.75
CA PRO A 152 -23.18 9.72 0.68
C PRO A 152 -21.90 10.28 1.31
N ARG A 153 -22.00 10.84 2.51
CA ARG A 153 -20.85 11.40 3.27
C ARG A 153 -20.59 10.61 4.54
N ARG A 154 -19.32 10.48 4.96
CA ARG A 154 -19.03 9.96 6.30
C ARG A 154 -19.51 10.98 7.33
N SER A 155 -19.85 10.50 8.52
CA SER A 155 -20.37 11.37 9.58
C SER A 155 -19.45 12.57 9.94
N PRO A 156 -18.10 12.44 9.99
CA PRO A 156 -17.23 13.58 10.24
C PRO A 156 -17.25 14.61 9.11
N ASP A 157 -17.15 14.16 7.85
CA ASP A 157 -17.16 15.03 6.67
C ASP A 157 -18.49 15.78 6.57
N LEU A 158 -19.60 15.09 6.82
CA LEU A 158 -20.94 15.68 6.83
C LEU A 158 -21.10 16.74 7.93
N ALA A 159 -20.54 16.51 9.12
CA ALA A 159 -20.58 17.49 10.20
C ALA A 159 -19.77 18.75 9.86
N GLN A 160 -18.60 18.57 9.24
CA GLN A 160 -17.74 19.66 8.78
C GLN A 160 -18.40 20.47 7.66
N GLU A 161 -18.86 19.81 6.60
CA GLU A 161 -19.51 20.44 5.43
C GLU A 161 -20.78 21.21 5.84
N ALA A 162 -21.60 20.65 6.75
CA ALA A 162 -22.82 21.29 7.23
C ALA A 162 -22.58 22.37 8.31
N GLY A 163 -21.34 22.53 8.79
CA GLY A 163 -21.02 23.44 9.89
C GLY A 163 -21.82 23.12 11.15
N VAL A 164 -21.83 21.85 11.57
CA VAL A 164 -22.53 21.36 12.77
C VAL A 164 -21.65 20.46 13.62
N SER A 165 -22.07 20.18 14.85
CA SER A 165 -21.38 19.20 15.69
C SER A 165 -21.67 17.77 15.23
N SER A 166 -20.73 16.84 15.46
CA SER A 166 -20.92 15.41 15.18
C SER A 166 -22.12 14.80 15.93
N GLY A 167 -22.57 15.44 17.02
CA GLY A 167 -23.78 15.06 17.75
C GLY A 167 -25.05 15.21 16.90
N VAL A 168 -25.17 16.30 16.13
CA VAL A 168 -26.33 16.55 15.25
C VAL A 168 -26.47 15.42 14.22
N VAL A 169 -25.37 15.05 13.57
CA VAL A 169 -25.34 13.95 12.60
C VAL A 169 -25.70 12.62 13.28
N ARG A 170 -25.12 12.33 14.46
CA ARG A 170 -25.43 11.12 15.21
C ARG A 170 -26.89 11.01 15.60
N ASP A 171 -27.52 12.11 15.99
CA ASP A 171 -28.93 12.15 16.36
C ASP A 171 -29.84 11.92 15.15
N LEU A 172 -29.50 12.47 13.98
CA LEU A 172 -30.20 12.19 12.74
C LEU A 172 -30.08 10.71 12.31
N ILE A 173 -28.91 10.10 12.52
CA ILE A 173 -28.72 8.66 12.30
C ILE A 173 -29.60 7.84 13.25
N LYS A 174 -29.57 8.15 14.55
CA LYS A 174 -30.37 7.45 15.57
C LYS A 174 -31.87 7.60 15.35
N ALA A 175 -32.31 8.78 14.92
CA ALA A 175 -33.70 9.07 14.60
C ALA A 175 -34.14 8.45 13.25
N GLY A 176 -33.25 7.77 12.53
CA GLY A 176 -33.57 7.10 11.27
C GLY A 176 -33.74 8.05 10.08
N ALA A 177 -33.36 9.32 10.19
CA ALA A 177 -33.42 10.27 9.08
C ALA A 177 -32.36 9.98 8.00
N LEU A 178 -31.25 9.33 8.38
CA LEU A 178 -30.15 9.00 7.49
C LEU A 178 -30.03 7.48 7.28
N LYS A 179 -29.74 7.06 6.05
CA LYS A 179 -29.48 5.67 5.66
C LYS A 179 -27.98 5.44 5.54
N ALA A 180 -27.49 4.41 6.21
CA ALA A 180 -26.09 4.00 6.07
C ALA A 180 -25.86 3.33 4.72
N VAL A 181 -24.82 3.76 4.01
CA VAL A 181 -24.33 3.17 2.76
C VAL A 181 -22.87 2.79 2.99
N PRO A 182 -22.47 1.53 2.73
CA PRO A 182 -21.07 1.15 2.81
C PRO A 182 -20.29 1.88 1.73
N LEU A 183 -19.31 2.70 2.12
CA LEU A 183 -18.31 3.24 1.21
C LEU A 183 -17.01 2.48 1.37
N ALA A 184 -16.31 2.33 0.25
CA ALA A 184 -14.91 1.95 0.26
C ALA A 184 -14.13 2.96 1.10
N GLU A 185 -13.19 2.45 1.89
CA GLU A 185 -12.31 3.32 2.66
C GLU A 185 -11.46 4.15 1.67
N PRO A 186 -11.44 5.49 1.78
CA PRO A 186 -10.68 6.31 0.85
C PRO A 186 -9.19 5.98 0.94
N GLY A 187 -8.51 6.06 -0.20
CA GLY A 187 -7.06 5.91 -0.27
C GLY A 187 -6.30 7.09 0.36
N PRO A 188 -4.97 6.99 0.42
CA PRO A 188 -4.13 8.17 0.69
C PRO A 188 -4.46 9.30 -0.30
N PRO A 189 -4.32 10.57 0.11
CA PRO A 189 -4.51 11.69 -0.81
C PRO A 189 -3.52 11.59 -1.97
N GLU A 190 -3.93 12.02 -3.16
CA GLU A 190 -3.10 11.93 -4.36
C GLU A 190 -2.21 13.16 -4.50
N PRO A 191 -0.86 13.01 -4.54
CA PRO A 191 0.06 14.12 -4.75
C PRO A 191 -0.06 14.70 -6.16
N ASP A 192 -0.14 16.03 -6.29
CA ASP A 192 -0.21 16.71 -7.58
C ASP A 192 1.18 17.11 -8.08
N TRP A 193 1.67 16.39 -9.08
CA TRP A 193 2.97 16.63 -9.69
C TRP A 193 3.04 17.95 -10.49
N ARG A 194 1.89 18.56 -10.81
CA ARG A 194 1.79 19.80 -11.60
C ARG A 194 2.06 21.05 -10.79
N LEU A 195 1.98 20.97 -9.46
CA LEU A 195 2.30 22.10 -8.60
C LEU A 195 3.77 22.48 -8.79
N GLU A 196 4.03 23.78 -8.80
CA GLU A 196 5.38 24.30 -8.97
C GLU A 196 6.16 24.17 -7.65
N GLY A 197 7.47 23.89 -7.78
CA GLY A 197 8.40 23.91 -6.66
C GLY A 197 9.18 25.23 -6.62
N PRO A 198 10.11 25.38 -5.65
CA PRO A 198 11.01 26.52 -5.63
C PRO A 198 11.91 26.57 -6.87
N ASP A 199 12.37 27.77 -7.22
CA ASP A 199 13.35 27.98 -8.29
C ASP A 199 14.65 27.21 -7.99
N LEU A 200 15.08 26.41 -8.97
CA LEU A 200 16.33 25.65 -8.88
C LEU A 200 17.51 26.50 -9.36
N SER A 201 18.64 26.39 -8.67
CA SER A 201 19.91 26.92 -9.17
C SER A 201 20.28 26.24 -10.50
N PRO A 202 21.17 26.84 -11.31
CA PRO A 202 21.62 26.23 -12.56
C PRO A 202 22.17 24.81 -12.39
N ASP A 203 22.84 24.53 -11.27
CA ASP A 203 23.44 23.22 -10.98
C ASP A 203 22.37 22.19 -10.56
N GLN A 204 21.45 22.61 -9.68
CA GLN A 204 20.29 21.81 -9.30
C GLN A 204 19.41 21.48 -10.51
N GLY A 205 19.17 22.45 -11.39
CA GLY A 205 18.40 22.26 -12.62
C GLY A 205 19.04 21.27 -13.59
N ARG A 206 20.38 21.25 -13.71
CA ARG A 206 21.08 20.22 -14.50
C ARG A 206 20.93 18.83 -13.89
N ALA A 207 21.10 18.71 -12.57
CA ALA A 207 20.93 17.44 -11.85
C ALA A 207 19.49 16.93 -11.96
N ALA A 208 18.49 17.79 -11.74
CA ALA A 208 17.07 17.47 -11.85
C ALA A 208 16.71 16.95 -13.24
N LYS A 209 17.13 17.64 -14.30
CA LYS A 209 16.90 17.21 -15.69
C LYS A 209 17.51 15.83 -15.98
N ASN A 210 18.70 15.56 -15.44
CA ASN A 210 19.34 14.24 -15.59
C ASN A 210 18.52 13.14 -14.90
N LEU A 211 18.08 13.38 -13.66
CA LEU A 211 17.23 12.42 -12.93
C LEU A 211 15.89 12.20 -13.63
N GLN A 212 15.24 13.27 -14.11
CA GLN A 212 13.98 13.18 -14.85
C GLN A 212 14.13 12.37 -16.15
N ALA A 213 15.21 12.60 -16.91
CA ALA A 213 15.47 11.83 -18.12
C ALA A 213 15.59 10.34 -17.83
N LYS A 214 16.35 9.96 -16.80
CA LYS A 214 16.50 8.55 -16.37
C LYS A 214 15.18 7.92 -15.92
N VAL A 215 14.34 8.66 -15.20
CA VAL A 215 12.99 8.20 -14.84
C VAL A 215 12.10 8.08 -16.08
N GLY A 216 12.28 8.95 -17.07
CA GLY A 216 11.58 8.95 -18.36
C GLY A 216 11.88 7.75 -19.26
N GLU A 217 13.10 7.22 -19.20
CA GLU A 217 13.58 6.12 -20.06
C GLU A 217 13.03 4.74 -19.67
N ASP A 218 12.44 4.59 -18.48
CA ASP A 218 11.95 3.31 -17.93
C ASP A 218 13.01 2.17 -17.95
N GLU A 219 14.27 2.54 -17.78
CA GLU A 219 15.40 1.61 -17.63
C GLU A 219 16.01 1.69 -16.22
N PHE A 220 16.66 0.60 -15.79
CA PHE A 220 17.37 0.62 -14.51
C PHE A 220 18.57 1.57 -14.58
N ALA A 221 18.55 2.61 -13.74
CA ALA A 221 19.66 3.53 -13.59
C ALA A 221 19.90 3.84 -12.11
N VAL A 222 21.16 4.04 -11.76
CA VAL A 222 21.59 4.50 -10.43
C VAL A 222 22.21 5.88 -10.57
N SER A 223 21.88 6.78 -9.65
CA SER A 223 22.46 8.12 -9.56
C SER A 223 22.79 8.43 -8.12
N VAL A 224 23.95 9.05 -7.90
CA VAL A 224 24.29 9.64 -6.60
C VAL A 224 24.12 11.15 -6.74
N LEU A 225 23.28 11.73 -5.89
CA LEU A 225 23.09 13.16 -5.79
C LEU A 225 23.94 13.69 -4.63
N ASP A 226 25.16 14.11 -4.94
CA ASP A 226 26.08 14.65 -3.95
C ASP A 226 25.83 16.14 -3.71
N GLY A 227 25.84 16.54 -2.44
CA GLY A 227 25.58 17.90 -2.00
C GLY A 227 25.56 18.02 -0.49
N VAL A 228 26.20 19.07 0.03
CA VAL A 228 26.23 19.37 1.47
C VAL A 228 24.80 19.54 2.04
N PRO A 229 24.58 19.32 3.34
CA PRO A 229 23.30 19.64 3.98
C PRO A 229 22.85 21.08 3.66
N GLY A 230 21.56 21.26 3.35
CA GLY A 230 21.02 22.57 2.97
C GLY A 230 21.25 22.96 1.49
N SER A 231 21.99 22.19 0.70
CA SER A 231 22.19 22.45 -0.75
C SER A 231 20.96 22.21 -1.63
N GLY A 232 19.81 21.86 -1.05
CA GLY A 232 18.56 21.63 -1.79
C GLY A 232 18.44 20.28 -2.49
N LYS A 233 19.14 19.23 -2.02
CA LYS A 233 19.02 17.85 -2.57
C LYS A 233 17.57 17.38 -2.68
N THR A 234 16.76 17.69 -1.65
CA THR A 234 15.34 17.38 -1.61
C THR A 234 14.58 17.93 -2.80
N GLU A 235 14.79 19.20 -3.15
CA GLU A 235 14.11 19.84 -4.28
C GLU A 235 14.51 19.22 -5.61
N VAL A 236 15.77 18.77 -5.73
CA VAL A 236 16.27 18.09 -6.93
C VAL A 236 15.63 16.71 -7.10
N TYR A 237 15.61 15.86 -6.07
CA TYR A 237 14.96 14.55 -6.22
C TYR A 237 13.44 14.65 -6.29
N PHE A 238 12.80 15.69 -5.75
CA PHE A 238 11.37 15.94 -5.96
C PHE A 238 11.01 16.15 -7.44
N GLN A 239 11.95 16.63 -8.27
CA GLN A 239 11.73 16.66 -9.74
C GLN A 239 11.66 15.25 -10.35
N ALA A 240 12.44 14.31 -9.83
CA ALA A 240 12.38 12.91 -10.23
C ALA A 240 11.09 12.23 -9.72
N VAL A 241 10.67 12.55 -8.49
CA VAL A 241 9.37 12.11 -7.93
C VAL A 241 8.23 12.61 -8.81
N ALA A 242 8.24 13.89 -9.20
CA ALA A 242 7.23 14.48 -10.08
C ALA A 242 7.15 13.77 -11.44
N GLU A 243 8.30 13.42 -12.05
CA GLU A 243 8.32 12.69 -13.32
C GLU A 243 7.76 11.26 -13.18
N ALA A 244 8.08 10.55 -12.08
CA ALA A 244 7.51 9.23 -11.82
C ALA A 244 5.98 9.30 -11.60
N LEU A 245 5.51 10.32 -10.87
CA LEU A 245 4.09 10.59 -10.65
C LEU A 245 3.36 10.93 -11.95
N LYS A 246 3.98 11.71 -12.84
CA LYS A 246 3.44 12.04 -14.16
C LYS A 246 3.24 10.80 -15.03
N GLN A 247 4.07 9.77 -14.88
CA GLN A 247 3.91 8.46 -15.52
C GLN A 247 2.89 7.55 -14.81
N GLY A 248 2.31 8.00 -13.69
CA GLY A 248 1.36 7.22 -12.90
C GLY A 248 1.99 6.11 -12.05
N ARG A 249 3.32 6.13 -11.87
CA ARG A 249 4.07 5.09 -11.15
C ARG A 249 4.20 5.42 -9.68
N GLN A 250 4.39 4.40 -8.86
CA GLN A 250 4.64 4.54 -7.43
C GLN A 250 6.08 4.92 -7.16
N VAL A 251 6.29 5.68 -6.09
CA VAL A 251 7.60 6.10 -5.60
C VAL A 251 7.80 5.66 -4.16
N LEU A 252 8.99 5.16 -3.85
CA LEU A 252 9.45 4.94 -2.48
C LEU A 252 10.55 5.94 -2.13
N VAL A 253 10.35 6.71 -1.07
CA VAL A 253 11.39 7.53 -0.45
C VAL A 253 11.78 6.91 0.88
N LEU A 254 13.01 6.42 0.95
CA LEU A 254 13.62 5.89 2.16
C LEU A 254 14.34 7.00 2.89
N LEU A 255 13.96 7.22 4.15
CA LEU A 255 14.61 8.14 5.07
C LEU A 255 15.11 7.33 6.29
N PRO A 256 16.20 7.76 6.94
CA PRO A 256 16.49 7.31 8.30
C PRO A 256 15.25 7.54 9.20
N GLU A 257 14.97 6.62 10.12
CA GLU A 257 13.72 6.65 10.91
C GLU A 257 13.53 7.98 11.67
N ILE A 258 14.62 8.58 12.13
CA ILE A 258 14.66 9.88 12.82
C ILE A 258 14.48 11.06 11.83
N ALA A 259 14.90 10.89 10.58
CA ALA A 259 14.79 11.89 9.52
C ALA A 259 13.40 11.95 8.88
N LEU A 260 12.50 11.01 9.22
CA LEU A 260 11.07 11.04 8.89
C LEU A 260 10.34 12.11 9.72
N GLY A 261 10.96 13.28 9.83
CA GLY A 261 10.52 14.39 10.65
C GLY A 261 9.48 15.26 9.95
N ALA A 262 8.82 16.09 10.75
CA ALA A 262 7.78 17.02 10.30
C ALA A 262 8.24 17.97 9.18
N GLN A 263 9.54 18.29 9.11
CA GLN A 263 10.09 19.19 8.10
C GLN A 263 10.04 18.60 6.68
N TRP A 264 10.40 17.32 6.51
CA TRP A 264 10.34 16.69 5.19
C TRP A 264 8.89 16.55 4.72
N LEU A 265 7.98 16.15 5.63
CA LEU A 265 6.56 16.07 5.34
C LEU A 265 5.97 17.44 4.95
N ALA A 266 6.32 18.50 5.67
CA ALA A 266 5.88 19.85 5.34
C ALA A 266 6.33 20.28 3.93
N ARG A 267 7.60 20.03 3.58
CA ARG A 267 8.10 20.31 2.22
C ARG A 267 7.39 19.47 1.15
N PHE A 268 7.12 18.20 1.44
CA PHE A 268 6.38 17.35 0.50
C PHE A 268 4.96 17.88 0.28
N VAL A 269 4.26 18.27 1.34
CA VAL A 269 2.90 18.86 1.25
C VAL A 269 2.95 20.19 0.50
N GLU A 270 3.94 21.04 0.76
CA GLU A 270 4.14 22.29 0.02
C GLU A 270 4.37 22.02 -1.47
N ARG A 271 5.20 21.04 -1.81
CA ARG A 271 5.55 20.68 -3.19
C ARG A 271 4.41 19.99 -3.95
N PHE A 272 3.61 19.15 -3.31
CA PHE A 272 2.65 18.26 -3.98
C PHE A 272 1.21 18.38 -3.50
N GLY A 273 0.91 19.29 -2.57
CA GLY A 273 -0.45 19.59 -2.10
C GLY A 273 -1.11 18.48 -1.27
N ALA A 274 -0.41 17.39 -0.99
CA ALA A 274 -0.93 16.22 -0.28
C ALA A 274 0.16 15.56 0.56
N GLU A 275 -0.24 14.89 1.63
CA GLU A 275 0.67 14.05 2.42
C GLU A 275 1.01 12.75 1.67
N PRO A 276 2.27 12.26 1.73
CA PRO A 276 2.61 10.95 1.22
C PRO A 276 2.13 9.86 2.19
N ALA A 277 2.04 8.61 1.70
CA ALA A 277 1.74 7.49 2.57
C ALA A 277 2.95 7.14 3.44
N SER A 278 2.82 7.20 4.76
CA SER A 278 3.92 6.88 5.67
C SER A 278 4.05 5.37 5.95
N TRP A 279 5.27 4.87 6.15
CA TRP A 279 5.57 3.53 6.63
C TRP A 279 6.75 3.48 7.63
N HIS A 280 6.44 3.39 8.92
CA HIS A 280 7.43 3.32 10.01
C HIS A 280 6.86 2.55 11.22
N SER A 281 7.70 2.34 12.25
CA SER A 281 7.38 1.50 13.40
C SER A 281 6.23 2.05 14.27
N ASP A 282 6.16 3.37 14.45
CA ASP A 282 5.14 4.06 15.27
C ASP A 282 3.73 4.08 14.65
N LEU A 283 3.55 3.57 13.44
CA LEU A 283 2.23 3.52 12.83
C LEU A 283 1.31 2.55 13.56
N SER A 284 0.10 3.03 13.87
CA SER A 284 -0.93 2.17 14.43
C SER A 284 -1.26 1.00 13.50
N PRO A 285 -1.70 -0.16 14.03
CA PRO A 285 -2.05 -1.31 13.20
C PRO A 285 -3.08 -0.99 12.12
N ALA A 286 -4.02 -0.07 12.41
CA ALA A 286 -5.00 0.39 11.45
C ALA A 286 -4.37 1.18 10.29
N ARG A 287 -3.40 2.08 10.57
CA ARG A 287 -2.68 2.83 9.54
C ARG A 287 -1.79 1.92 8.70
N ARG A 288 -1.01 1.02 9.33
CA ARG A 288 -0.19 0.02 8.61
C ARG A 288 -1.04 -0.81 7.65
N ARG A 289 -2.20 -1.30 8.11
CA ARG A 289 -3.13 -2.06 7.26
C ARG A 289 -3.56 -1.26 6.02
N LYS A 290 -3.96 0.01 6.21
CA LYS A 290 -4.43 0.87 5.12
C LYS A 290 -3.32 1.18 4.13
N THR A 291 -2.14 1.58 4.61
CA THR A 291 -0.99 1.89 3.76
C THR A 291 -0.57 0.67 2.97
N TRP A 292 -0.43 -0.50 3.63
CA TRP A 292 -0.03 -1.74 2.95
C TRP A 292 -0.98 -2.08 1.79
N ARG A 293 -2.31 -2.03 2.03
CA ARG A 293 -3.31 -2.26 0.97
C ARG A 293 -3.23 -1.22 -0.14
N ALA A 294 -3.11 0.06 0.23
CA ALA A 294 -2.99 1.13 -0.76
C ALA A 294 -1.75 0.98 -1.65
N VAL A 295 -0.64 0.47 -1.10
CA VAL A 295 0.58 0.16 -1.87
C VAL A 295 0.36 -1.03 -2.80
N ALA A 296 -0.20 -2.13 -2.28
CA ALA A 296 -0.52 -3.34 -3.04
C ALA A 296 -1.51 -3.10 -4.19
N GLU A 297 -2.44 -2.17 -4.00
CA GLU A 297 -3.47 -1.81 -4.98
C GLU A 297 -3.05 -0.63 -5.88
N GLY A 298 -1.81 -0.13 -5.77
CA GLY A 298 -1.31 0.99 -6.58
C GLY A 298 -1.88 2.38 -6.23
N ARG A 299 -2.72 2.47 -5.21
CA ARG A 299 -3.39 3.72 -4.77
C ARG A 299 -2.46 4.65 -3.98
N ALA A 300 -1.42 4.13 -3.33
CA ALA A 300 -0.40 4.94 -2.68
C ALA A 300 0.67 5.33 -3.70
N ARG A 301 0.60 6.56 -4.23
CA ARG A 301 1.51 7.06 -5.28
C ARG A 301 2.91 7.37 -4.76
N VAL A 302 3.03 7.95 -3.57
CA VAL A 302 4.32 8.13 -2.90
C VAL A 302 4.25 7.51 -1.51
N VAL A 303 5.24 6.68 -1.21
CA VAL A 303 5.47 6.12 0.13
C VAL A 303 6.74 6.74 0.69
N VAL A 304 6.65 7.30 1.89
CA VAL A 304 7.83 7.68 2.68
C VAL A 304 7.95 6.71 3.84
N GLY A 305 9.14 6.15 4.07
CA GLY A 305 9.31 5.17 5.12
C GLY A 305 10.74 4.92 5.54
N ALA A 306 10.88 4.24 6.67
CA ALA A 306 12.15 3.66 7.09
C ALA A 306 12.47 2.41 6.24
N ARG A 307 13.62 1.78 6.51
CA ARG A 307 14.11 0.57 5.79
C ARG A 307 13.08 -0.53 5.53
N SER A 308 12.13 -0.74 6.46
CA SER A 308 11.10 -1.79 6.31
C SER A 308 10.10 -1.52 5.17
N ALA A 309 10.01 -0.28 4.66
CA ALA A 309 9.18 0.08 3.52
C ALA A 309 9.65 -0.58 2.22
N LEU A 310 10.92 -0.99 2.13
CA LEU A 310 11.47 -1.73 1.00
C LEU A 310 10.74 -3.07 0.76
N PHE A 311 10.12 -3.64 1.78
CA PHE A 311 9.39 -4.91 1.70
C PHE A 311 7.89 -4.75 1.39
N LEU A 312 7.42 -3.53 1.12
CA LEU A 312 6.03 -3.30 0.74
C LEU A 312 5.77 -3.82 -0.69
N PRO A 313 4.60 -4.43 -0.95
CA PRO A 313 4.29 -5.06 -2.24
C PRO A 313 3.83 -4.01 -3.27
N PHE A 314 4.71 -3.12 -3.72
CA PHE A 314 4.37 -2.13 -4.73
C PHE A 314 3.81 -2.79 -6.01
N ALA A 315 2.68 -2.28 -6.50
CA ALA A 315 2.04 -2.74 -7.73
C ALA A 315 2.84 -2.30 -8.97
N ASP A 316 3.34 -1.06 -8.97
CA ASP A 316 4.11 -0.47 -10.07
C ASP A 316 5.11 0.57 -9.54
N LEU A 317 6.24 0.09 -9.00
CA LEU A 317 7.30 0.95 -8.47
C LEU A 317 8.19 1.47 -9.60
N GLY A 318 8.26 2.79 -9.76
CA GLY A 318 9.08 3.45 -10.80
C GLY A 318 10.31 4.19 -10.28
N LEU A 319 10.35 4.53 -8.98
CA LEU A 319 11.48 5.25 -8.39
C LEU A 319 11.68 4.85 -6.93
N ILE A 320 12.94 4.62 -6.56
CA ILE A 320 13.38 4.54 -5.17
C ILE A 320 14.37 5.68 -4.93
N VAL A 321 14.10 6.51 -3.93
CA VAL A 321 15.03 7.52 -3.41
C VAL A 321 15.52 7.02 -2.06
N VAL A 322 16.83 7.05 -1.84
CA VAL A 322 17.44 6.80 -0.52
C VAL A 322 18.09 8.10 -0.10
N ASP A 323 17.49 8.80 0.86
CA ASP A 323 18.06 10.02 1.42
C ASP A 323 19.00 9.66 2.57
N GLU A 324 20.06 10.46 2.75
CA GLU A 324 21.11 10.23 3.76
C GLU A 324 21.66 8.78 3.69
N GLU A 325 22.03 8.31 2.49
CA GLU A 325 22.40 6.91 2.21
C GLU A 325 23.51 6.34 3.10
N HIS A 326 24.39 7.20 3.61
CA HIS A 326 25.48 6.85 4.51
C HIS A 326 25.02 6.50 5.94
N ASP A 327 23.75 6.73 6.29
CA ASP A 327 23.24 6.49 7.63
C ASP A 327 23.22 4.98 7.96
N GLY A 328 23.85 4.62 9.09
CA GLY A 328 23.96 3.25 9.56
C GLY A 328 22.61 2.58 9.88
N ALA A 329 21.53 3.35 10.06
CA ALA A 329 20.18 2.83 10.31
C ALA A 329 19.66 1.94 9.17
N PHE A 330 20.17 2.12 7.95
CA PHE A 330 19.83 1.26 6.81
C PHE A 330 20.39 -0.16 6.95
N LYS A 331 21.37 -0.40 7.83
CA LYS A 331 21.88 -1.74 8.13
C LYS A 331 21.11 -2.37 9.30
N GLN A 332 20.49 -3.53 9.04
CA GLN A 332 19.89 -4.39 10.07
C GLN A 332 20.89 -5.42 10.58
#